data_AF-A0A1H5AQX4-F1
#
_entry.id   AF-A0A1H5AQX4-F1
#
_cell.length_a   1.000
_cell.length_b   1.000
_cell.length_c   1.000
_cell.angle_alpha   90.00
_cell.angle_beta   90.00
_cell.angle_gamma   90.00
#
_symmetry.space_group_name_H-M   'P 1'
#
loop_
_entity.id
_entity.type
_entity.pdbx_description
1 polymer ?
#
loop_
_entity_poly.entity_id
_entity_poly.type
_entity_poly.pdbx_seq_one_letter_code
_entity_poly.pdbx_strand_id
1 'polypeptide(L)'
;MTAPIPRDIPDLPAIPGPPMLVPAPVPATAVVAPVRRPMAALCRLLIAAAAAAGVALELLIGTPARTLSYFSVQANILLALVMLLSAARASRARRPLPSGVTGATLLYVVIGALVYHLLLVRTTPPFSMTGGTAVPERWHAQWAVLQFLHVLVPAAAVCDWLFLTPAGRLHLRQTATWLLYPLAYLAFSFIRAAFLPPGDPARYLYPFLDVSAHGYRSTLANALLLGLAMYALAVLLVALDHTRPTPVRHRC
;
A
#
# COMPACT_ATOMS: atom_id res chain seq x y z
N MET A 1 11.41 -83.47 15.21
CA MET A 1 10.29 -83.81 14.31
C MET A 1 9.17 -82.83 14.60
N THR A 2 9.06 -81.75 13.81
CA THR A 2 7.97 -80.77 13.91
C THR A 2 6.95 -81.09 12.81
N ALA A 3 5.69 -81.27 13.20
CA ALA A 3 4.62 -81.64 12.27
C ALA A 3 4.40 -80.54 11.20
N PRO A 4 4.12 -80.90 9.93
CA PRO A 4 3.87 -79.91 8.89
C PRO A 4 2.47 -79.29 9.08
N ILE A 5 2.40 -77.98 8.91
CA ILE A 5 1.17 -77.18 9.05
C ILE A 5 0.22 -77.52 7.87
N PRO A 6 -1.05 -77.91 8.13
CA PRO A 6 -2.02 -78.18 7.07
C PRO A 6 -2.32 -76.90 6.28
N ARG A 7 -2.14 -76.93 4.96
CA ARG A 7 -2.24 -75.73 4.10
C ARG A 7 -3.59 -75.49 3.45
N ASP A 8 -4.57 -76.37 3.61
CA ASP A 8 -5.82 -76.26 2.87
C ASP A 8 -7.01 -76.28 3.83
N ILE A 9 -7.39 -75.10 4.33
CA ILE A 9 -8.74 -74.86 4.86
C ILE A 9 -9.51 -74.19 3.71
N PRO A 10 -10.37 -74.93 2.97
CA PRO A 10 -11.23 -74.33 1.98
C PRO A 10 -12.29 -73.48 2.72
N ASP A 11 -12.62 -72.31 2.17
CA ASP A 11 -13.67 -71.37 2.63
C ASP A 11 -13.28 -70.27 3.63
N LEU A 12 -12.06 -69.72 3.55
CA LEU A 12 -11.81 -68.39 4.13
C LEU A 12 -12.38 -67.29 3.21
N PRO A 13 -13.32 -66.44 3.68
CA PRO A 13 -13.80 -65.30 2.90
C PRO A 13 -12.62 -64.34 2.64
N ALA A 14 -12.54 -63.83 1.40
CA ALA A 14 -11.48 -62.92 0.99
C ALA A 14 -11.44 -61.70 1.93
N ILE A 15 -10.30 -61.48 2.60
CA ILE A 15 -10.10 -60.30 3.44
C ILE A 15 -10.25 -59.06 2.52
N PRO A 16 -11.16 -58.12 2.83
CA PRO A 16 -11.29 -56.91 2.04
C PRO A 16 -9.94 -56.21 1.96
N GLY A 17 -9.46 -55.94 0.75
CA GLY A 17 -8.21 -55.22 0.54
C GLY A 17 -8.22 -53.89 1.30
N PRO A 18 -7.07 -53.42 1.81
CA PRO A 18 -7.03 -52.17 2.55
C PRO A 18 -7.64 -51.05 1.69
N PRO A 19 -8.53 -50.21 2.27
CA PRO A 19 -9.17 -49.16 1.51
C PRO A 19 -8.10 -48.26 0.89
N MET A 20 -8.21 -48.05 -0.43
CA MET A 20 -7.33 -47.15 -1.16
C MET A 20 -7.57 -45.72 -0.65
N LEU A 21 -6.69 -45.25 0.23
CA LEU A 21 -6.71 -43.87 0.72
C LEU A 21 -6.34 -42.95 -0.44
N VAL A 22 -7.36 -42.34 -1.07
CA VAL A 22 -7.16 -41.27 -2.05
C VAL A 22 -6.45 -40.12 -1.30
N PRO A 23 -5.26 -39.66 -1.76
CA PRO A 23 -4.61 -38.53 -1.13
C PRO A 23 -5.54 -37.31 -1.24
N ALA A 24 -6.12 -36.89 -0.12
CA ALA A 24 -6.84 -35.63 -0.07
C ALA A 24 -5.83 -34.53 -0.48
N PRO A 25 -6.20 -33.60 -1.37
CA PRO A 25 -5.34 -32.48 -1.72
C PRO A 25 -5.29 -31.55 -0.50
N VAL A 26 -4.47 -31.89 0.49
CA VAL A 26 -4.19 -31.04 1.63
C VAL A 26 -3.24 -29.97 1.11
N PRO A 27 -3.69 -28.72 0.96
CA PRO A 27 -2.80 -27.67 0.46
C PRO A 27 -1.61 -27.56 1.42
N ALA A 28 -0.38 -27.54 0.90
CA ALA A 28 0.85 -27.52 1.70
C ALA A 28 0.86 -26.44 2.80
N THR A 29 0.04 -25.41 2.66
CA THR A 29 -0.24 -24.38 3.67
C THR A 29 -0.89 -24.87 4.97
N ALA A 30 -1.52 -26.05 5.00
CA ALA A 30 -2.13 -26.64 6.20
C ALA A 30 -1.09 -27.29 7.13
N VAL A 31 0.11 -27.58 6.60
CA VAL A 31 1.22 -28.22 7.34
C VAL A 31 2.17 -27.19 7.95
N VAL A 32 2.11 -25.92 7.51
CA VAL A 32 2.97 -24.86 8.04
C VAL A 32 2.35 -24.27 9.31
N ALA A 33 2.99 -24.51 10.46
CA ALA A 33 2.60 -23.92 11.73
C ALA A 33 2.55 -22.38 11.63
N PRO A 34 1.50 -21.71 12.12
CA PRO A 34 1.41 -20.26 12.10
C PRO A 34 2.51 -19.60 12.95
N VAL A 35 3.57 -19.10 12.32
CA VAL A 35 4.66 -18.40 13.01
C VAL A 35 4.25 -16.96 13.29
N ARG A 36 4.14 -16.59 14.57
CA ARG A 36 3.96 -15.19 14.99
C ARG A 36 5.23 -14.40 14.67
N ARG A 37 5.07 -13.23 14.03
CA ARG A 37 6.18 -12.29 13.74
C ARG A 37 5.99 -11.01 14.55
N PRO A 38 6.28 -11.00 15.86
CA PRO A 38 5.95 -9.88 16.74
C PRO A 38 6.67 -8.58 16.37
N MET A 39 7.94 -8.66 15.93
CA MET A 39 8.68 -7.48 15.47
C MET A 39 8.06 -6.86 14.20
N ALA A 40 7.68 -7.68 13.22
CA ALA A 40 7.00 -7.20 12.01
C ALA A 40 5.63 -6.57 12.35
N ALA A 41 4.91 -7.17 13.31
CA ALA A 41 3.64 -6.60 13.79
C ALA A 41 3.84 -5.25 14.49
N LEU A 42 4.88 -5.12 15.31
CA LEU A 42 5.22 -3.86 15.98
C LEU A 42 5.61 -2.77 14.98
N CYS A 43 6.52 -3.06 14.04
CA CYS A 43 6.91 -2.10 13.00
C CYS A 43 5.69 -1.60 12.21
N ARG A 44 4.80 -2.50 11.79
CA ARG A 44 3.58 -2.14 11.06
C ARG A 44 2.60 -1.34 11.91
N LEU A 45 2.48 -1.65 13.19
CA LEU A 45 1.66 -0.87 14.11
C LEU A 45 2.21 0.55 14.29
N LEU A 46 3.53 0.70 14.40
CA LEU A 46 4.19 2.01 14.48
C LEU A 46 3.98 2.83 13.20
N ILE A 47 4.11 2.21 12.02
CA ILE A 47 3.80 2.87 10.73
C ILE A 47 2.34 3.30 10.68
N ALA A 48 1.41 2.44 11.11
CA ALA A 48 -0.01 2.76 11.15
C ALA A 48 -0.32 3.93 12.09
N ALA A 49 0.27 3.91 13.28
CA ALA A 49 0.12 4.98 14.27
C ALA A 49 0.70 6.31 13.76
N ALA A 50 1.87 6.27 13.13
CA ALA A 50 2.49 7.43 12.51
C ALA A 50 1.59 8.03 11.40
N ALA A 51 1.14 7.21 10.45
CA ALA A 51 0.26 7.67 9.38
C ALA A 51 -1.06 8.27 9.93
N ALA A 52 -1.67 7.61 10.92
CA ALA A 52 -2.89 8.10 11.55
C ALA A 52 -2.67 9.42 12.33
N ALA A 53 -1.56 9.54 13.07
CA ALA A 53 -1.22 10.74 13.81
C ALA A 53 -0.98 11.94 12.88
N GLY A 54 -0.26 11.74 11.77
CA GLY A 54 -0.04 12.80 10.78
C GLY A 54 -1.34 13.28 10.13
N VAL A 55 -2.24 12.34 9.79
CA VAL A 55 -3.57 12.69 9.25
C VAL A 55 -4.43 13.42 10.28
N ALA A 56 -4.44 12.95 11.53
CA ALA A 56 -5.18 13.60 12.61
C ALA A 56 -4.68 15.02 12.85
N LEU A 57 -3.36 15.25 12.79
CA LEU A 57 -2.76 16.56 12.96
C LEU A 57 -3.12 17.51 11.80
N GLU A 58 -3.11 17.03 10.54
CA GLU A 58 -3.61 17.82 9.39
C GLU A 58 -5.11 18.18 9.53
N LEU A 59 -5.93 17.27 10.08
CA LEU A 59 -7.35 17.53 10.33
C LEU A 59 -7.60 18.51 11.48
N LEU A 60 -6.71 18.55 12.47
CA LEU A 60 -6.78 19.49 13.59
C LEU A 60 -6.32 20.89 13.19
N ILE A 61 -5.32 20.99 12.30
CA ILE A 61 -4.78 22.28 11.86
C ILE A 61 -5.59 22.85 10.68
N GLY A 62 -6.11 22.00 9.80
CA GLY A 62 -6.83 22.38 8.59
C GLY A 62 -8.35 22.22 8.66
N THR A 63 -9.04 22.62 7.59
CA THR A 63 -10.47 22.33 7.43
C THR A 63 -10.66 20.89 6.94
N PRO A 64 -11.49 20.05 7.61
CA PRO A 64 -11.62 18.63 7.27
C PRO A 64 -11.97 18.36 5.81
N ALA A 65 -12.89 19.14 5.23
CA ALA A 65 -13.29 18.99 3.84
C ALA A 65 -12.14 19.22 2.84
N ARG A 66 -11.27 20.20 3.13
CA ARG A 66 -10.09 20.48 2.29
C ARG A 66 -9.02 19.43 2.49
N THR A 67 -8.71 19.10 3.74
CA THR A 67 -7.68 18.11 4.10
C THR A 67 -7.99 16.72 3.51
N LEU A 68 -9.23 16.24 3.64
CA LEU A 68 -9.65 14.95 3.10
C LEU A 68 -9.68 14.91 1.56
N SER A 69 -9.68 16.06 0.90
CA SER A 69 -9.63 16.15 -0.55
C SER A 69 -8.22 15.93 -1.12
N TYR A 70 -7.16 15.97 -0.30
CA TYR A 70 -5.79 15.71 -0.78
C TYR A 70 -5.54 14.21 -0.96
N PHE A 71 -4.95 13.86 -2.10
CA PHE A 71 -4.56 12.48 -2.40
C PHE A 71 -3.64 11.89 -1.33
N SER A 72 -2.65 12.66 -0.86
CA SER A 72 -1.71 12.20 0.17
C SER A 72 -2.42 11.84 1.47
N VAL A 73 -3.48 12.55 1.85
CA VAL A 73 -4.25 12.25 3.08
C VAL A 73 -5.03 10.96 2.90
N GLN A 74 -5.72 10.78 1.77
CA GLN A 74 -6.44 9.55 1.47
C GLN A 74 -5.49 8.33 1.40
N ALA A 75 -4.31 8.50 0.78
CA ALA A 75 -3.27 7.47 0.71
C ALA A 75 -2.73 7.11 2.11
N ASN A 76 -2.50 8.09 2.99
CA ASN A 76 -2.05 7.84 4.36
C ASN A 76 -3.11 7.18 5.24
N ILE A 77 -4.40 7.51 5.05
CA ILE A 77 -5.50 6.80 5.71
C ILE A 77 -5.52 5.33 5.27
N LEU A 78 -5.42 5.07 3.96
CA LEU A 78 -5.37 3.72 3.43
C LEU A 78 -4.14 2.97 3.98
N LEU A 79 -2.98 3.63 4.07
CA LEU A 79 -1.77 3.05 4.67
C LEU A 79 -1.99 2.69 6.14
N ALA A 80 -2.55 3.58 6.94
CA ALA A 80 -2.83 3.32 8.34
C ALA A 80 -3.71 2.07 8.51
N LEU A 81 -4.79 1.97 7.72
CA LEU A 81 -5.70 0.81 7.74
C LEU A 81 -5.01 -0.48 7.31
N VAL A 82 -4.29 -0.47 6.19
CA VAL A 82 -3.61 -1.65 5.66
C VAL A 82 -2.52 -2.13 6.61
N MET A 83 -1.73 -1.21 7.19
CA MET A 83 -0.67 -1.55 8.14
C MET A 83 -1.23 -2.05 9.47
N LEU A 84 -2.32 -1.47 9.97
CA LEU A 84 -3.02 -1.95 11.17
C LEU A 84 -3.58 -3.36 10.96
N LEU A 85 -4.25 -3.61 9.84
CA LEU A 85 -4.76 -4.93 9.48
C LEU A 85 -3.62 -5.94 9.30
N SER A 86 -2.51 -5.52 8.69
CA SER A 86 -1.32 -6.34 8.53
C SER A 86 -0.68 -6.71 9.87
N ALA A 87 -0.59 -5.74 10.80
CA ALA A 87 -0.11 -5.95 12.16
C ALA A 87 -1.01 -6.91 12.95
N ALA A 88 -2.33 -6.71 12.88
CA ALA A 88 -3.31 -7.59 13.54
C ALA A 88 -3.28 -9.02 12.99
N ARG A 89 -3.07 -9.20 11.69
CA ARG A 89 -2.92 -10.54 11.09
C ARG A 89 -1.59 -11.18 11.46
N ALA A 90 -0.49 -10.42 11.49
CA ALA A 90 0.82 -10.91 11.90
C ALA A 90 0.86 -11.33 13.38
N SER A 91 0.15 -10.62 14.27
CA SER A 91 0.06 -10.96 15.69
C SER A 91 -0.83 -12.17 15.96
N ARG A 92 -1.90 -12.34 15.18
CA ARG A 92 -2.82 -13.50 15.24
C ARG A 92 -2.38 -14.69 14.40
N ALA A 93 -1.17 -14.65 13.83
CA ALA A 93 -0.61 -15.65 12.92
C ALA A 93 -1.57 -16.03 11.75
N ARG A 94 -2.35 -15.06 11.28
CA ARG A 94 -3.27 -15.23 10.14
C ARG A 94 -2.56 -15.03 8.81
N ARG A 95 -3.17 -15.49 7.73
CA ARG A 95 -2.65 -15.29 6.36
C ARG A 95 -2.38 -13.79 6.10
N PRO A 96 -1.22 -13.45 5.50
CA PRO A 96 -0.92 -12.07 5.11
C PRO A 96 -2.01 -11.46 4.23
N LEU A 97 -2.08 -10.13 4.18
CA LEU A 97 -2.94 -9.42 3.24
C LEU A 97 -2.56 -9.76 1.79
N PRO A 98 -3.50 -9.64 0.83
CA PRO A 98 -3.19 -9.78 -0.58
C PRO A 98 -2.08 -8.80 -0.99
N SER A 99 -1.07 -9.29 -1.69
CA SER A 99 0.09 -8.49 -2.13
C SER A 99 -0.33 -7.32 -3.01
N GLY A 100 -1.41 -7.47 -3.77
CA GLY A 100 -2.00 -6.41 -4.57
C GLY A 100 -2.48 -5.21 -3.74
N VAL A 101 -2.99 -5.43 -2.53
CA VAL A 101 -3.46 -4.35 -1.65
C VAL A 101 -2.27 -3.64 -1.01
N THR A 102 -1.32 -4.38 -0.45
CA THR A 102 -0.12 -3.80 0.17
C THR A 102 0.75 -3.06 -0.86
N GLY A 103 0.86 -3.59 -2.09
CA GLY A 103 1.57 -2.95 -3.20
C GLY A 103 0.88 -1.68 -3.69
N ALA A 104 -0.45 -1.68 -3.83
CA ALA A 104 -1.22 -0.48 -4.19
C ALA A 104 -1.01 0.64 -3.16
N THR A 105 -1.15 0.31 -1.88
CA THR A 105 -0.98 1.27 -0.80
C THR A 105 0.43 1.85 -0.78
N LEU A 106 1.46 1.02 -0.95
CA LEU A 106 2.84 1.48 -1.05
C LEU A 106 3.01 2.45 -2.23
N LEU A 107 2.50 2.08 -3.40
CA LEU A 107 2.55 2.92 -4.59
C LEU A 107 1.91 4.29 -4.32
N TYR A 108 0.72 4.35 -3.73
CA TYR A 108 0.01 5.61 -3.50
C TYR A 108 0.77 6.53 -2.53
N VAL A 109 1.35 5.97 -1.48
CA VAL A 109 2.14 6.73 -0.50
C VAL A 109 3.44 7.25 -1.12
N VAL A 110 4.12 6.43 -1.95
CA VAL A 110 5.32 6.87 -2.68
C VAL A 110 4.99 7.91 -3.73
N ILE A 111 3.86 7.80 -4.44
CA ILE A 111 3.37 8.83 -5.36
C ILE A 111 3.17 10.15 -4.62
N GLY A 112 2.47 10.13 -3.48
CA GLY A 112 2.25 11.33 -2.67
C GLY A 112 3.56 11.97 -2.22
N ALA A 113 4.51 11.16 -1.74
CA ALA A 113 5.87 11.60 -1.38
C ALA A 113 6.60 12.24 -2.55
N LEU A 114 6.59 11.59 -3.72
CA LEU A 114 7.30 12.04 -4.90
C LEU A 114 6.72 13.33 -5.46
N VAL A 115 5.38 13.43 -5.54
CA VAL A 115 4.68 14.67 -5.93
C VAL A 115 5.07 15.80 -4.99
N TYR A 116 5.07 15.56 -3.67
CA TYR A 116 5.48 16.57 -2.71
C TYR A 116 6.92 17.05 -2.94
N HIS A 117 7.88 16.13 -3.07
CA HIS A 117 9.30 16.48 -3.20
C HIS A 117 9.66 17.08 -4.56
N LEU A 118 9.05 16.63 -5.65
CA LEU A 118 9.38 17.09 -7.00
C LEU A 118 8.63 18.36 -7.38
N LEU A 119 7.35 18.47 -6.97
CA LEU A 119 6.44 19.49 -7.52
C LEU A 119 6.01 20.54 -6.49
N LEU A 120 6.01 20.23 -5.18
CA LEU A 120 5.44 21.11 -4.15
C LEU A 120 6.49 21.75 -3.25
N VAL A 121 7.62 21.09 -2.98
CA VAL A 121 8.60 21.59 -2.00
C VAL A 121 9.28 22.89 -2.44
N ARG A 122 9.30 23.19 -3.75
CA ARG A 122 9.92 24.39 -4.33
C ARG A 122 8.90 25.45 -4.79
N THR A 123 7.61 25.31 -4.47
CA THR A 123 6.62 26.32 -4.88
C THR A 123 6.77 27.59 -4.03
N THR A 124 6.54 28.75 -4.65
CA THR A 124 6.47 30.04 -3.97
C THR A 124 5.08 30.64 -4.20
N PRO A 125 4.24 30.82 -3.16
CA PRO A 125 4.51 30.54 -1.74
C PRO A 125 4.62 29.03 -1.41
N PRO A 126 5.22 28.67 -0.24
CA PRO A 126 5.39 27.29 0.18
C PRO A 126 4.05 26.54 0.21
N PHE A 127 4.04 25.29 -0.27
CA PHE A 127 2.84 24.47 -0.30
C PHE A 127 2.26 24.27 1.12
N SER A 128 0.97 24.56 1.27
CA SER A 128 0.22 24.40 2.51
C SER A 128 -1.08 23.65 2.25
N MET A 129 -1.31 22.56 2.98
CA MET A 129 -2.56 21.80 2.90
C MET A 129 -3.71 22.54 3.60
N THR A 130 -3.40 23.40 4.57
CA THR A 130 -4.35 24.07 5.47
C THR A 130 -4.82 25.44 4.96
N GLY A 131 -4.17 25.98 3.91
CA GLY A 131 -4.61 27.22 3.25
C GLY A 131 -4.12 28.51 3.89
N GLY A 132 -3.30 28.45 4.95
CA GLY A 132 -2.67 29.63 5.54
C GLY A 132 -1.56 30.20 4.65
N THR A 133 -1.70 31.47 4.26
CA THR A 133 -0.73 32.21 3.42
C THR A 133 0.20 33.14 4.22
N ALA A 134 0.12 33.14 5.56
CA ALA A 134 0.90 34.03 6.42
C ALA A 134 2.14 33.35 7.05
N VAL A 135 3.26 34.06 7.06
CA VAL A 135 4.52 33.76 7.78
C VAL A 135 4.62 34.76 8.95
N PRO A 136 5.08 34.47 10.19
CA PRO A 136 5.56 33.22 10.83
C PRO A 136 4.93 32.91 12.22
N GLU A 137 4.89 31.62 12.60
CA GLU A 137 4.93 31.03 13.98
C GLU A 137 4.53 29.55 13.88
N ARG A 138 3.51 29.26 13.04
CA ARG A 138 2.91 27.93 12.83
C ARG A 138 3.61 27.06 11.77
N TRP A 139 4.69 27.56 11.16
CA TRP A 139 5.47 26.84 10.15
C TRP A 139 6.07 25.54 10.71
N HIS A 140 6.56 25.53 11.96
CA HIS A 140 7.22 24.35 12.50
C HIS A 140 6.31 23.13 12.58
N ALA A 141 5.05 23.31 13.01
CA ALA A 141 4.11 22.21 13.13
C ALA A 141 3.64 21.71 11.75
N GLN A 142 3.21 22.60 10.86
CA GLN A 142 2.75 22.20 9.53
C GLN A 142 3.88 21.61 8.68
N TRP A 143 5.08 22.19 8.74
CA TRP A 143 6.25 21.65 8.07
C TRP A 143 6.63 20.29 8.64
N ALA A 144 6.63 20.13 9.97
CA ALA A 144 6.90 18.83 10.59
C ALA A 144 5.88 17.78 10.15
N VAL A 145 4.59 18.12 10.08
CA VAL A 145 3.53 17.22 9.58
C VAL A 145 3.78 16.82 8.13
N LEU A 146 4.10 17.79 7.27
CA LEU A 146 4.40 17.54 5.86
C LEU A 146 5.63 16.63 5.71
N GLN A 147 6.72 16.90 6.43
CA GLN A 147 7.90 16.03 6.44
C GLN A 147 7.57 14.63 6.97
N PHE A 148 6.73 14.54 8.01
CA PHE A 148 6.33 13.27 8.58
C PHE A 148 5.52 12.42 7.60
N LEU A 149 4.51 13.03 6.96
CA LEU A 149 3.61 12.36 6.01
C LEU A 149 4.25 12.08 4.64
N HIS A 150 5.24 12.86 4.22
CA HIS A 150 5.83 12.75 2.89
C HIS A 150 7.28 12.22 2.88
N VAL A 151 7.95 12.15 4.02
CA VAL A 151 9.30 11.56 4.15
C VAL A 151 9.26 10.34 5.05
N LEU A 152 8.92 10.52 6.33
CA LEU A 152 9.11 9.46 7.34
C LEU A 152 8.18 8.27 7.10
N VAL A 153 6.90 8.52 6.91
CA VAL A 153 5.89 7.47 6.70
C VAL A 153 6.15 6.70 5.38
N PRO A 154 6.37 7.36 4.22
CA PRO A 154 6.74 6.67 3.00
C PRO A 154 8.04 5.87 3.10
N ALA A 155 9.07 6.44 3.73
CA ALA A 155 10.35 5.73 3.93
C ALA A 155 10.17 4.48 4.80
N ALA A 156 9.41 4.59 5.90
CA ALA A 156 9.11 3.46 6.76
C ALA A 156 8.29 2.38 6.04
N ALA A 157 7.33 2.76 5.19
CA ALA A 157 6.55 1.83 4.38
C ALA A 157 7.44 1.10 3.34
N VAL A 158 8.37 1.82 2.70
CA VAL A 158 9.35 1.22 1.77
C VAL A 158 10.28 0.25 2.51
N CYS A 159 10.73 0.59 3.72
CA CYS A 159 11.52 -0.30 4.58
C CYS A 159 10.74 -1.55 5.00
N ASP A 160 9.46 -1.44 5.41
CA ASP A 160 8.64 -2.63 5.70
C ASP A 160 8.47 -3.52 4.47
N TRP A 161 8.29 -2.93 3.29
CA TRP A 161 8.22 -3.71 2.05
C TRP A 161 9.55 -4.37 1.69
N LEU A 162 10.68 -3.70 1.88
CA LEU A 162 12.02 -4.22 1.62
C LEU A 162 12.42 -5.38 2.54
N PHE A 163 12.19 -5.23 3.85
CA PHE A 163 12.78 -6.12 4.85
C PHE A 163 11.78 -7.11 5.46
N LEU A 164 10.50 -6.76 5.52
CA LEU A 164 9.49 -7.51 6.28
C LEU A 164 8.45 -8.22 5.39
N THR A 165 8.43 -7.91 4.09
CA THR A 165 7.50 -8.48 3.13
C THR A 165 8.20 -9.48 2.19
N PRO A 166 7.64 -10.70 1.98
CA PRO A 166 8.24 -11.66 1.05
C PRO A 166 8.24 -11.14 -0.39
N ALA A 167 9.40 -11.22 -1.05
CA ALA A 167 9.62 -10.83 -2.45
C ALA A 167 8.84 -11.72 -3.45
N GLY A 168 8.66 -11.21 -4.67
CA GLY A 168 8.08 -11.91 -5.82
C GLY A 168 6.57 -12.16 -5.75
N ARG A 169 5.81 -11.29 -5.06
CA ARG A 169 4.35 -11.40 -4.90
C ARG A 169 3.57 -10.35 -5.67
N LEU A 170 4.21 -9.30 -6.16
CA LEU A 170 3.56 -8.28 -6.99
C LEU A 170 3.51 -8.73 -8.44
N HIS A 171 2.43 -8.45 -9.15
CA HIS A 171 2.28 -8.82 -10.56
C HIS A 171 1.98 -7.60 -11.43
N LEU A 172 2.52 -7.56 -12.66
CA LEU A 172 2.26 -6.48 -13.62
C LEU A 172 0.77 -6.31 -13.96
N ARG A 173 -0.03 -7.39 -13.86
CA ARG A 173 -1.49 -7.33 -14.02
C ARG A 173 -2.14 -6.40 -13.00
N GLN A 174 -1.57 -6.28 -11.80
CA GLN A 174 -2.09 -5.43 -10.73
C GLN A 174 -1.79 -3.94 -10.99
N THR A 175 -0.71 -3.64 -11.72
CA THR A 175 -0.27 -2.28 -12.06
C THR A 175 -1.39 -1.48 -12.76
N ALA A 176 -2.13 -2.09 -13.68
CA ALA A 176 -3.25 -1.45 -14.37
C ALA A 176 -4.40 -1.13 -13.39
N THR A 177 -4.74 -2.06 -12.50
CA THR A 177 -5.78 -1.87 -11.48
C THR A 177 -5.39 -0.79 -10.48
N TRP A 178 -4.11 -0.71 -10.09
CA TRP A 178 -3.63 0.33 -9.19
C TRP A 178 -3.72 1.72 -9.80
N LEU A 179 -3.58 1.86 -11.12
CA LEU A 179 -3.69 3.14 -11.80
C LEU A 179 -5.12 3.69 -11.85
N LEU A 180 -6.13 2.85 -11.62
CA LEU A 180 -7.54 3.27 -11.63
C LEU A 180 -7.83 4.31 -10.54
N TYR A 181 -7.22 4.18 -9.36
CA TYR A 181 -7.46 5.10 -8.25
C TYR A 181 -6.82 6.49 -8.46
N PRO A 182 -5.53 6.62 -8.82
CA PRO A 182 -4.95 7.91 -9.21
C PRO A 182 -5.69 8.57 -10.39
N LEU A 183 -6.14 7.78 -11.37
CA LEU A 183 -6.90 8.32 -12.50
C LEU A 183 -8.29 8.83 -12.08
N ALA A 184 -8.99 8.09 -11.22
CA ALA A 184 -10.25 8.54 -10.64
C ALA A 184 -10.06 9.81 -9.78
N TYR A 185 -8.97 9.91 -9.02
CA TYR A 185 -8.63 11.10 -8.26
C TYR A 185 -8.34 12.31 -9.16
N LEU A 186 -7.65 12.10 -10.28
CA LEU A 186 -7.41 13.14 -11.26
C LEU A 186 -8.72 13.66 -11.85
N ALA A 187 -9.63 12.76 -12.23
CA ALA A 187 -10.97 13.13 -12.70
C ALA A 187 -11.75 13.90 -11.61
N PHE A 188 -11.74 13.42 -10.37
CA PHE A 188 -12.35 14.12 -9.23
C PHE A 188 -11.77 15.54 -9.05
N SER A 189 -10.46 15.69 -9.19
CA SER A 189 -9.78 16.98 -9.06
C SER A 189 -10.25 17.98 -10.12
N PHE A 190 -10.38 17.53 -11.38
CA PHE A 190 -10.91 18.38 -12.46
C PHE A 190 -12.40 18.70 -12.30
N ILE A 191 -13.22 17.71 -11.92
CA ILE A 191 -14.65 17.90 -11.68
C ILE A 191 -14.87 18.90 -10.54
N ARG A 192 -14.15 18.75 -9.43
CA ARG A 192 -14.20 19.69 -8.30
C ARG A 192 -13.81 21.09 -8.71
N ALA A 193 -12.75 21.24 -9.51
CA ALA A 193 -12.34 22.54 -10.03
C ALA A 193 -13.42 23.19 -10.93
N ALA A 194 -14.19 22.41 -11.67
CA ALA A 194 -15.29 22.89 -12.50
C ALA A 194 -16.49 23.40 -11.67
N PHE A 195 -16.74 22.82 -10.48
CA PHE A 195 -17.84 23.22 -9.60
C PHE A 195 -17.52 24.40 -8.67
N LEU A 196 -16.24 24.73 -8.42
CA LEU A 196 -15.88 25.88 -7.58
C LEU A 196 -15.86 27.18 -8.40
N PRO A 197 -16.23 28.34 -7.84
CA PRO A 197 -16.23 29.62 -8.56
C PRO A 197 -14.83 30.07 -9.03
N PRO A 198 -14.71 30.84 -10.13
CA PRO A 198 -13.44 31.42 -10.56
C PRO A 198 -12.89 32.37 -9.48
N GLY A 199 -11.65 32.15 -9.06
CA GLY A 199 -10.99 32.98 -8.04
C GLY A 199 -11.01 32.39 -6.62
N ASP A 200 -11.69 31.26 -6.38
CA ASP A 200 -11.59 30.57 -5.09
C ASP A 200 -10.18 29.94 -4.94
N PRO A 201 -9.39 30.29 -3.91
CA PRO A 201 -8.07 29.68 -3.67
C PRO A 201 -8.13 28.17 -3.37
N ALA A 202 -9.33 27.60 -3.15
CA ALA A 202 -9.55 26.17 -3.02
C ALA A 202 -9.95 25.46 -4.33
N ARG A 203 -10.10 26.21 -5.44
CA ARG A 203 -10.51 25.68 -6.77
C ARG A 203 -9.52 24.67 -7.31
N TYR A 204 -8.22 24.98 -7.25
CA TYR A 204 -7.15 24.06 -7.62
C TYR A 204 -6.36 23.65 -6.38
N LEU A 205 -6.44 22.37 -6.04
CA LEU A 205 -5.75 21.82 -4.88
C LEU A 205 -4.23 21.68 -5.11
N TYR A 206 -3.83 21.64 -6.38
CA TYR A 206 -2.45 21.52 -6.81
C TYR A 206 -2.13 22.60 -7.85
N PRO A 207 -1.05 23.39 -7.65
CA PRO A 207 -0.72 24.50 -8.54
C PRO A 207 -0.34 24.03 -9.96
N PHE A 208 0.18 22.82 -10.11
CA PHE A 208 0.49 22.24 -11.43
C PHE A 208 -0.75 21.81 -12.24
N LEU A 209 -1.92 21.73 -11.59
CA LEU A 209 -3.21 21.49 -12.23
C LEU A 209 -4.00 22.78 -12.48
N ASP A 210 -3.41 23.96 -12.18
CA ASP A 210 -4.07 25.24 -12.37
C ASP A 210 -4.18 25.57 -13.87
N VAL A 211 -5.38 25.37 -14.40
CA VAL A 211 -5.73 25.66 -15.80
C VAL A 211 -5.77 27.18 -16.05
N SER A 212 -6.11 27.98 -15.05
CA SER A 212 -6.08 29.45 -15.16
C SER A 212 -4.66 29.98 -15.29
N ALA A 213 -3.69 29.35 -14.62
CA ALA A 213 -2.29 29.78 -14.68
C ALA A 213 -1.53 29.22 -15.90
N HIS A 214 -1.76 27.95 -16.26
CA HIS A 214 -0.97 27.25 -17.29
C HIS A 214 -1.70 27.03 -18.62
N GLY A 215 -3.00 27.23 -18.66
CA GLY A 215 -3.85 26.91 -19.82
C GLY A 215 -4.10 25.41 -20.00
N TYR A 216 -5.22 25.06 -20.64
CA TYR A 216 -5.71 23.69 -20.79
C TYR A 216 -4.69 22.72 -21.40
N ARG A 217 -3.93 23.17 -22.41
CA ARG A 217 -2.95 22.33 -23.12
C ARG A 217 -1.80 21.91 -22.20
N SER A 218 -1.27 22.84 -21.41
CA SER A 218 -0.18 22.57 -20.47
C SER A 218 -0.65 21.70 -19.30
N THR A 219 -1.85 21.97 -18.76
CA THR A 219 -2.42 21.17 -17.69
C THR A 219 -2.66 19.71 -18.10
N LEU A 220 -3.17 19.49 -19.32
CA LEU A 220 -3.35 18.13 -19.84
C LEU A 220 -2.01 17.41 -20.04
N ALA A 221 -0.99 18.11 -20.55
CA ALA A 221 0.35 17.55 -20.69
C ALA A 221 0.97 17.18 -19.34
N ASN A 222 0.84 18.04 -18.31
CA ASN A 222 1.29 17.76 -16.95
C ASN A 222 0.55 16.55 -16.36
N ALA A 223 -0.77 16.46 -16.55
CA ALA A 223 -1.57 15.34 -16.08
C ALA A 223 -1.16 14.01 -16.74
N LEU A 224 -0.90 14.02 -18.06
CA LEU A 224 -0.39 12.86 -18.80
C LEU A 224 1.01 12.45 -18.32
N LEU A 225 1.92 13.41 -18.17
CA LEU A 225 3.27 13.15 -17.69
C LEU A 225 3.26 12.55 -16.28
N LEU A 226 2.40 13.08 -15.40
CA LEU A 226 2.20 12.55 -14.06
C LEU A 226 1.64 11.13 -14.09
N GLY A 227 0.62 10.86 -14.92
CA GLY A 227 0.07 9.52 -15.10
C GLY A 227 1.11 8.52 -15.60
N LEU A 228 1.94 8.91 -16.56
CA LEU A 228 3.03 8.08 -17.09
C LEU A 228 4.10 7.81 -16.02
N ALA A 229 4.47 8.83 -15.23
CA ALA A 229 5.42 8.68 -14.13
C ALA A 229 4.87 7.74 -13.04
N MET A 230 3.58 7.83 -12.70
CA MET A 230 2.93 6.91 -11.77
C MET A 230 2.93 5.46 -12.30
N TYR A 231 2.67 5.27 -13.59
CA TYR A 231 2.73 3.96 -14.23
C TYR A 231 4.16 3.39 -14.22
N ALA A 232 5.15 4.19 -14.59
CA ALA A 232 6.57 3.80 -14.55
C ALA A 232 7.00 3.41 -13.14
N LEU A 233 6.58 4.15 -12.11
CA LEU A 233 6.84 3.82 -10.72
C LEU A 233 6.18 2.50 -10.31
N ALA A 234 4.95 2.26 -10.73
CA ALA A 234 4.24 1.01 -10.46
C ALA A 234 4.96 -0.20 -11.10
N VAL A 235 5.44 -0.06 -12.33
CA VAL A 235 6.27 -1.08 -13.00
C VAL A 235 7.60 -1.28 -12.27
N LEU A 236 8.26 -0.19 -11.86
CA LEU A 236 9.51 -0.23 -11.11
C LEU A 236 9.36 -0.98 -9.78
N LEU A 237 8.27 -0.73 -9.03
CA LEU A 237 7.99 -1.47 -7.80
C LEU A 237 7.82 -2.96 -8.04
N VAL A 238 7.10 -3.34 -9.12
CA VAL A 238 6.96 -4.75 -9.50
C VAL A 238 8.31 -5.35 -9.90
N ALA A 239 9.12 -4.65 -10.68
CA ALA A 239 10.45 -5.12 -11.08
C ALA A 239 11.37 -5.31 -9.87
N LEU A 240 11.40 -4.34 -8.96
CA LEU A 240 12.16 -4.42 -7.71
C LEU A 240 11.67 -5.55 -6.81
N ASP A 241 10.38 -5.86 -6.78
CA ASP A 241 9.84 -6.99 -6.03
C ASP A 241 10.38 -8.34 -6.52
N HIS A 242 10.66 -8.45 -7.83
CA HIS A 242 11.17 -9.68 -8.45
C HIS A 242 12.69 -9.79 -8.38
N THR A 243 13.42 -8.67 -8.35
CA THR A 243 14.89 -8.69 -8.27
C THR A 243 15.40 -8.87 -6.84
N ARG A 244 14.56 -8.64 -5.83
CA ARG A 244 14.97 -8.77 -4.43
C ARG A 244 15.17 -10.23 -4.02
N PRO A 245 16.31 -10.57 -3.39
CA PRO A 245 16.46 -11.87 -2.75
C PRO A 245 15.44 -11.98 -1.61
N THR A 246 14.66 -13.06 -1.60
CA THR A 246 13.64 -13.27 -0.57
C THR A 246 14.32 -13.37 0.79
N PRO A 247 14.04 -12.48 1.76
CA PRO A 247 14.53 -12.65 3.11
C PRO A 247 13.80 -13.89 3.66
N VAL A 248 14.57 -14.94 3.90
CA VAL A 248 14.13 -16.26 4.39
C VAL A 248 13.61 -17.22 3.30
N ARG A 249 14.54 -17.79 2.51
CA ARG A 249 14.53 -19.25 2.30
C ARG A 249 15.42 -19.86 3.37
N HIS A 250 14.86 -20.23 4.52
CA HIS A 250 15.43 -21.39 5.21
C HIS A 250 15.14 -22.56 4.26
N ARG A 251 16.18 -22.97 3.53
CA ARG A 251 16.21 -24.28 2.90
C ARG A 251 16.08 -25.27 4.07
N CYS A 252 14.92 -25.91 4.19
CA CYS A 252 14.87 -27.25 4.75
C CYS A 252 15.49 -28.20 3.74
#